data_AF-A0A1J3EW83-F1
#
_entry.id   AF-A0A1J3EW83-F1
#
_cell.length_a   1.000
_cell.length_b   1.000
_cell.length_c   1.000
_cell.angle_alpha   90.00
_cell.angle_beta   90.00
_cell.angle_gamma   90.00
#
_symmetry.space_group_name_H-M   'P 1'
#
loop_
_entity.id
_entity.type
_entity.pdbx_description
1 polymer ?
#
loop_
_entity_poly.entity_id
_entity_poly.type
_entity_poly.pdbx_seq_one_letter_code
_entity_poly.pdbx_strand_id
1 'polypeptide(L)'
;NNGIIFTGYPVTGSQDRMMSSGSCLDSLQDGLITACAWDSRIKGEFYHQTAISVPLTQVKSFINDIKSLVKIEPKSLCGIELHYGILMRYVTSSPAYLGHEYEALEFDITYYRAKDPLTPRLYEDFIEEIEQIALFKYNALPHWGK
;
A
#
# COMPACT_ATOMS: atom_id res chain seq x y z
N ASN A 1 -21.26 -8.92 13.72
CA ASN A 1 -21.91 -9.04 12.41
C ASN A 1 -21.56 -10.40 11.83
N ASN A 2 -22.53 -11.27 11.53
CA ASN A 2 -22.29 -12.67 11.14
C ASN A 2 -22.79 -13.03 9.74
N GLY A 3 -23.03 -12.03 8.88
CA GLY A 3 -23.56 -12.22 7.52
C GLY A 3 -25.07 -12.47 7.44
N ILE A 4 -25.77 -12.65 8.56
CA ILE A 4 -27.23 -12.86 8.61
C ILE A 4 -27.92 -11.77 9.45
N ILE A 5 -27.33 -11.37 10.58
CA ILE A 5 -27.89 -10.39 11.51
C ILE A 5 -26.89 -9.27 11.78
N PHE A 6 -27.36 -8.04 11.63
CA PHE A 6 -26.61 -6.84 12.00
C PHE A 6 -26.57 -6.71 13.54
N THR A 7 -25.37 -6.73 14.12
CA THR A 7 -25.18 -6.68 15.59
C THR A 7 -24.60 -5.37 16.08
N GLY A 8 -24.44 -4.37 15.20
CA GLY A 8 -23.80 -3.09 15.51
C GLY A 8 -22.49 -2.84 14.75
N TYR A 9 -21.94 -1.64 14.96
CA TYR A 9 -20.65 -1.19 14.42
C TYR A 9 -19.52 -1.37 15.46
N PRO A 10 -18.25 -1.56 15.01
CA PRO A 10 -17.85 -1.74 13.61
C PRO A 10 -18.29 -3.10 13.07
N VAL A 11 -18.60 -3.14 11.77
CA VAL A 11 -18.92 -4.39 11.06
C VAL A 11 -17.62 -5.13 10.76
N THR A 12 -17.15 -5.92 11.72
CA THR A 12 -16.04 -6.85 11.50
C THR A 12 -16.59 -8.17 10.96
N GLY A 13 -16.09 -8.64 9.81
CA GLY A 13 -16.54 -9.86 9.13
C GLY A 13 -15.67 -10.21 7.91
N SER A 14 -15.93 -11.34 7.25
CA SER A 14 -15.19 -11.77 6.05
C SER A 14 -15.44 -10.79 4.90
N GLN A 15 -14.38 -10.18 4.38
CA GLN A 15 -14.42 -9.21 3.28
C GLN A 15 -13.72 -9.74 2.01
N ASP A 16 -13.51 -11.06 1.93
CA ASP A 16 -12.89 -11.76 0.81
C ASP A 16 -13.64 -11.56 -0.53
N ARG A 17 -14.91 -11.13 -0.49
CA ARG A 17 -15.72 -10.80 -1.66
C ARG A 17 -15.85 -9.31 -1.97
N MET A 18 -15.22 -8.42 -1.20
CA MET A 18 -15.19 -6.98 -1.50
C MET A 18 -14.17 -6.72 -2.62
N MET A 19 -14.65 -6.24 -3.77
CA MET A 19 -13.80 -5.87 -4.90
C MET A 19 -13.31 -4.43 -4.73
N SER A 20 -11.99 -4.25 -4.54
CA SER A 20 -11.36 -2.94 -4.31
C SER A 20 -11.02 -2.17 -5.61
N SER A 21 -10.94 -2.88 -6.74
CA SER A 21 -10.71 -2.31 -8.08
C SER A 21 -11.56 -3.05 -9.11
N GLY A 22 -12.11 -2.35 -10.12
CA GLY A 22 -12.92 -2.96 -11.18
C GLY A 22 -12.24 -4.15 -11.85
N SER A 23 -13.04 -5.14 -12.28
CA SER A 23 -12.53 -6.41 -12.78
C SER A 23 -11.88 -6.25 -14.16
N CYS A 24 -10.64 -6.74 -14.31
CA CYS A 24 -10.25 -7.29 -15.60
C CYS A 24 -11.12 -8.54 -15.84
N LEU A 25 -11.52 -8.79 -17.09
CA LEU A 25 -12.45 -9.88 -17.39
C LEU A 25 -11.71 -11.22 -17.21
N ASP A 26 -12.29 -12.12 -16.42
CA ASP A 26 -11.73 -13.45 -16.14
C ASP A 26 -12.50 -14.56 -16.87
N SER A 27 -13.18 -14.21 -17.97
CA SER A 27 -14.06 -15.11 -18.70
C SER A 27 -13.29 -16.35 -19.16
N LEU A 28 -13.84 -17.55 -18.96
CA LEU A 28 -13.19 -18.81 -19.33
C LEU A 28 -12.88 -18.92 -20.84
N GLN A 29 -13.55 -18.11 -21.67
CA GLN A 29 -13.54 -18.19 -23.12
C GLN A 29 -12.41 -17.40 -23.80
N ASP A 30 -11.72 -16.52 -23.08
CA ASP A 30 -10.69 -15.65 -23.68
C ASP A 30 -9.25 -16.15 -23.45
N GLY A 31 -9.07 -17.28 -22.76
CA GLY A 31 -7.74 -17.82 -22.47
C GLY A 31 -6.89 -16.94 -21.53
N LEU A 32 -7.52 -16.18 -20.63
CA LEU A 32 -6.87 -15.24 -19.70
C LEU A 32 -6.22 -14.03 -20.39
N ILE A 33 -6.57 -13.75 -21.65
CA ILE A 33 -6.02 -12.61 -22.40
C ILE A 33 -6.43 -11.26 -21.77
N THR A 34 -7.60 -11.21 -21.15
CA THR A 34 -8.12 -10.01 -20.47
C THR A 34 -7.98 -10.08 -18.94
N ALA A 35 -7.21 -11.05 -18.43
CA ALA A 35 -6.91 -11.13 -17.00
C ALA A 35 -6.07 -9.93 -16.54
N CYS A 36 -6.18 -9.59 -15.24
CA CYS A 36 -5.37 -8.50 -14.68
C CYS A 36 -3.89 -8.85 -14.69
N ALA A 37 -3.04 -7.84 -14.79
CA ALA A 37 -1.58 -8.02 -14.73
C ALA A 37 -1.15 -8.74 -13.45
N TRP A 38 -1.86 -8.53 -12.33
CA TRP A 38 -1.62 -9.20 -11.05
C TRP A 38 -2.37 -10.53 -10.85
N ASP A 39 -3.02 -11.09 -11.90
CA ASP A 39 -3.70 -12.38 -11.79
C ASP A 39 -2.69 -13.52 -11.60
N SER A 40 -2.86 -14.28 -10.51
CA SER A 40 -1.94 -15.36 -10.14
C SER A 40 -1.78 -16.49 -11.17
N ARG A 41 -2.73 -16.64 -12.09
CA ARG A 41 -2.74 -17.67 -13.14
C ARG A 41 -1.83 -17.31 -14.30
N ILE A 42 -1.50 -16.03 -14.48
CA ILE A 42 -0.59 -15.55 -15.51
C ILE A 42 0.76 -15.17 -14.90
N LYS A 43 1.82 -15.14 -15.71
CA LYS A 43 3.15 -14.68 -15.29
C LYS A 43 3.29 -13.17 -15.45
N GLY A 44 2.35 -12.43 -14.85
CA GLY A 44 2.30 -10.98 -14.91
C GLY A 44 3.06 -10.31 -13.75
N GLU A 45 2.52 -9.20 -13.28
CA GLU A 45 3.09 -8.39 -12.20
C GLU A 45 2.98 -9.10 -10.85
N PHE A 46 4.07 -9.05 -10.09
CA PHE A 46 4.13 -9.61 -8.74
C PHE A 46 5.00 -8.70 -7.88
N TYR A 47 4.36 -7.89 -7.04
CA TYR A 47 4.98 -6.87 -6.21
C TYR A 47 4.35 -6.85 -4.83
N HIS A 48 4.94 -6.06 -3.94
CA HIS A 48 4.35 -5.69 -2.67
C HIS A 48 4.18 -4.17 -2.64
N GLN A 49 3.15 -3.70 -1.94
CA GLN A 49 2.85 -2.29 -1.84
C GLN A 49 2.55 -1.98 -0.39
N THR A 50 3.40 -1.18 0.26
CA THR A 50 3.05 -0.58 1.55
C THR A 50 2.30 0.72 1.26
N ALA A 51 1.29 1.07 2.06
CA ALA A 51 0.76 2.43 2.06
C ALA A 51 0.61 3.03 3.45
N ILE A 52 0.97 4.32 3.54
CA ILE A 52 0.99 5.10 4.77
C ILE A 52 0.39 6.48 4.55
N SER A 53 -0.44 6.93 5.49
CA SER A 53 -1.11 8.23 5.44
C SER A 53 -0.50 9.19 6.46
N VAL A 54 0.19 10.22 5.95
CA VAL A 54 0.87 11.25 6.76
C VAL A 54 -0.01 12.50 6.85
N PRO A 55 -0.22 13.10 8.04
CA PRO A 55 -0.96 14.35 8.16
C PRO A 55 -0.42 15.44 7.25
N LEU A 56 -1.29 16.17 6.52
CA LEU A 56 -0.87 17.18 5.55
C LEU A 56 0.07 18.24 6.15
N THR A 57 -0.13 18.60 7.42
CA THR A 57 0.71 19.55 8.17
C THR A 57 2.16 19.09 8.35
N GLN A 58 2.44 17.79 8.20
CA GLN A 58 3.74 17.17 8.45
C GLN A 58 4.44 16.64 7.19
N VAL A 59 3.73 16.55 6.06
CA VAL A 59 4.22 15.98 4.78
C VAL A 59 5.57 16.57 4.35
N LYS A 60 5.74 17.89 4.43
CA LYS A 60 7.00 18.55 4.05
C LYS A 60 8.19 18.04 4.87
N SER A 61 8.00 17.93 6.18
CA SER A 61 9.03 17.46 7.10
C SER A 61 9.34 15.99 6.84
N PHE A 62 8.30 15.17 6.67
CA PHE A 62 8.45 13.75 6.34
C PHE A 62 9.26 13.51 5.06
N ILE A 63 8.94 14.24 3.98
CA ILE A 63 9.69 14.15 2.72
C ILE A 63 11.16 14.58 2.91
N ASN A 64 11.44 15.57 3.75
CA ASN A 64 12.81 16.02 4.01
C ASN A 64 13.63 14.98 4.79
N ASP A 65 13.00 14.26 5.72
CA ASP A 65 13.64 13.16 6.43
C ASP A 65 13.95 12.00 5.49
N ILE A 66 13.01 11.59 4.63
CA ILE A 66 13.26 10.58 3.60
C ILE A 66 14.40 11.02 2.68
N LYS A 67 14.40 12.27 2.23
CA LYS A 67 15.51 12.82 1.42
C LYS A 67 16.84 12.79 2.16
N SER A 68 16.84 12.89 3.48
CA SER A 68 18.06 12.82 4.29
C SER A 68 18.55 11.38 4.44
N LEU A 69 17.63 10.43 4.62
CA LEU A 69 17.91 8.99 4.61
C LEU A 69 18.50 8.55 3.25
N VAL A 70 17.91 8.97 2.14
CA VAL A 70 18.38 8.63 0.78
C VAL A 70 19.76 9.20 0.46
N LYS A 71 20.21 10.26 1.16
CA LYS A 71 21.59 10.75 0.99
C LYS A 71 22.66 9.75 1.47
N ILE A 72 22.30 8.82 2.35
CA ILE A 72 23.21 7.79 2.86
C ILE A 72 23.56 6.81 1.73
N GLU A 73 22.55 6.32 1.01
CA GLU A 73 22.70 5.49 -0.18
C GLU A 73 21.75 5.99 -1.28
N PRO A 74 22.26 6.77 -2.27
CA PRO A 74 21.43 7.36 -3.32
C PRO A 74 20.64 6.36 -4.16
N LYS A 75 21.04 5.09 -4.19
CA LYS A 75 20.35 4.03 -4.94
C LYS A 75 19.30 3.27 -4.12
N SER A 76 19.14 3.61 -2.84
CA SER A 76 18.23 2.93 -1.90
C SER A 76 16.80 2.80 -2.41
N LEU A 77 16.34 3.75 -3.23
CA LEU A 77 14.99 3.76 -3.79
C LEU A 77 14.90 3.20 -5.21
N CYS A 78 15.99 2.73 -5.84
CA CYS A 78 15.93 2.22 -7.21
C CYS A 78 15.03 0.97 -7.36
N GLY A 79 14.74 0.26 -6.27
CA GLY A 79 13.85 -0.91 -6.28
C GLY A 79 12.36 -0.58 -6.44
N ILE A 80 11.94 0.67 -6.21
CA ILE A 80 10.52 1.05 -6.22
C ILE A 80 10.02 1.45 -7.62
N GLU A 81 10.91 1.98 -8.46
CA GLU A 81 10.57 2.49 -9.80
C GLU A 81 10.14 1.39 -10.78
N LEU A 82 10.57 0.14 -10.55
CA LEU A 82 10.34 -0.97 -11.49
C LEU A 82 8.87 -1.38 -11.65
N HIS A 83 7.99 -0.97 -10.73
CA HIS A 83 6.57 -1.37 -10.75
C HIS A 83 5.63 -0.16 -10.86
N TYR A 84 5.66 0.75 -9.88
CA TYR A 84 4.78 1.93 -9.88
C TYR A 84 5.40 3.15 -9.18
N GLY A 85 6.60 3.01 -8.61
CA GLY A 85 7.23 4.07 -7.84
C GLY A 85 6.48 4.39 -6.55
N ILE A 86 6.47 5.67 -6.19
CA ILE A 86 5.70 6.22 -5.08
C ILE A 86 4.49 6.96 -5.65
N LEU A 87 3.30 6.45 -5.40
CA LEU A 87 2.05 7.08 -5.77
C LEU A 87 1.49 7.85 -4.57
N MET A 88 1.07 9.10 -4.79
CA MET A 88 0.59 9.98 -3.72
C MET A 88 -0.87 10.36 -3.96
N ARG A 89 -1.70 10.26 -2.92
CA ARG A 89 -3.14 10.56 -2.98
C ARG A 89 -3.57 11.38 -1.78
N TYR A 90 -4.32 12.46 -2.03
CA TYR A 90 -4.93 13.24 -0.96
C TYR A 90 -6.13 12.48 -0.39
N VAL A 91 -6.18 12.36 0.93
CA VAL A 91 -7.26 11.69 1.65
C VAL A 91 -7.88 12.68 2.63
N THR A 92 -9.19 12.85 2.56
CA THR A 92 -9.93 13.73 3.47
C THR A 92 -10.28 13.01 4.77
N SER A 93 -10.54 13.78 5.82
CA SER A 93 -11.02 13.24 7.08
C SER A 93 -12.40 12.57 6.92
N SER A 94 -12.66 11.54 7.71
CA SER A 94 -13.90 10.77 7.68
C SER A 94 -14.32 10.41 9.10
N PRO A 95 -15.61 10.58 9.46
CA PRO A 95 -16.14 10.16 10.76
C PRO A 95 -16.33 8.64 10.88
N ALA A 96 -15.93 7.85 9.87
CA ALA A 96 -15.98 6.40 9.93
C ALA A 96 -15.06 5.88 11.04
N TYR A 97 -15.44 4.76 11.67
CA TYR A 97 -14.71 4.20 12.83
C TYR A 97 -13.23 3.88 12.57
N LEU A 98 -12.89 3.49 11.34
CA LEU A 98 -11.51 3.28 10.87
C LEU A 98 -11.10 4.30 9.80
N GLY A 99 -11.81 5.43 9.73
CA GLY A 99 -11.50 6.52 8.81
C GLY A 99 -10.31 7.35 9.29
N HIS A 100 -9.82 8.23 8.43
CA HIS A 100 -8.80 9.21 8.81
C HIS A 100 -9.42 10.32 9.66
N GLU A 101 -8.84 10.61 10.81
CA GLU A 101 -9.29 11.73 11.67
C GLU A 101 -8.87 13.11 11.13
N TYR A 102 -7.90 13.12 10.20
CA TYR A 102 -7.30 14.33 9.64
C TYR A 102 -7.14 14.22 8.13
N GLU A 103 -7.01 15.37 7.46
CA GLU A 103 -6.59 15.39 6.06
C GLU A 103 -5.13 14.92 5.95
N ALA A 104 -4.90 13.98 5.05
CA ALA A 104 -3.62 13.30 4.90
C ALA A 104 -3.19 13.25 3.43
N LEU A 105 -1.88 13.06 3.24
CA LEU A 105 -1.34 12.55 1.98
C LEU A 105 -0.98 11.08 2.21
N GLU A 106 -1.64 10.19 1.46
CA GLU A 106 -1.31 8.78 1.41
C GLU A 106 -0.16 8.56 0.41
N PHE A 107 0.86 7.82 0.85
CA PHE A 107 1.98 7.39 0.05
C PHE A 107 1.88 5.88 -0.15
N ASP A 108 1.61 5.47 -1.38
CA ASP A 108 1.69 4.10 -1.85
C ASP A 108 3.11 3.83 -2.37
N ILE A 109 3.88 2.98 -1.68
CA ILE A 109 5.24 2.62 -2.05
C ILE A 109 5.21 1.21 -2.63
N THR A 110 5.40 1.09 -3.94
CA THR A 110 5.38 -0.20 -4.62
C THR A 110 6.80 -0.69 -4.87
N TYR A 111 7.12 -1.90 -4.44
CA TYR A 111 8.46 -2.48 -4.62
C TYR A 111 8.40 -3.95 -5.01
N TYR A 112 9.48 -4.41 -5.63
CA TYR A 112 9.62 -5.78 -6.06
C TYR A 112 9.42 -6.77 -4.90
N ARG A 113 8.67 -7.84 -5.17
CA ARG A 113 8.50 -8.97 -4.25
C ARG A 113 9.00 -10.24 -4.93
N ALA A 114 9.94 -10.92 -4.30
CA ALA A 114 10.38 -12.23 -4.77
C ALA A 114 9.29 -13.29 -4.52
N LYS A 115 9.19 -14.28 -5.41
CA LYS A 115 8.30 -15.45 -5.22
C LYS A 115 8.77 -16.37 -4.10
N ASP A 116 10.07 -16.45 -3.90
CA ASP A 116 10.67 -17.13 -2.76
C ASP A 116 10.60 -16.18 -1.54
N PRO A 117 9.85 -16.54 -0.48
CA PRO A 117 9.73 -15.71 0.71
C PRO A 117 11.03 -15.54 1.50
N LEU A 118 12.07 -16.35 1.22
CA LEU A 118 13.39 -16.23 1.85
C LEU A 118 14.33 -15.28 1.10
N THR A 119 13.95 -14.81 -0.08
CA THR A 119 14.74 -13.84 -0.83
C THR A 119 14.49 -12.43 -0.26
N PRO A 120 15.52 -11.74 0.26
CA PRO A 120 15.37 -10.41 0.85
C PRO A 120 14.98 -9.37 -0.20
N ARG A 121 14.35 -8.28 0.26
CA ARG A 121 14.01 -7.16 -0.62
C ARG A 121 15.27 -6.35 -0.95
N LEU A 122 15.31 -5.78 -2.15
CA LEU A 122 16.37 -4.84 -2.51
C LEU A 122 16.23 -3.56 -1.66
N TYR A 123 17.27 -3.22 -0.89
CA TYR A 123 17.27 -2.11 0.08
C TYR A 123 16.11 -2.18 1.09
N GLU A 124 15.82 -3.40 1.56
CA GLU A 124 14.80 -3.68 2.58
C GLU A 124 14.90 -2.77 3.80
N ASP A 125 16.11 -2.60 4.31
CA ASP A 125 16.45 -1.75 5.44
C ASP A 125 16.03 -0.28 5.25
N PHE A 126 16.19 0.27 4.05
CA PHE A 126 15.76 1.63 3.75
C PHE A 126 14.24 1.77 3.68
N ILE A 127 13.54 0.79 3.12
CA ILE A 127 12.07 0.80 3.06
C ILE A 127 11.48 0.66 4.47
N GLU A 128 12.02 -0.25 5.28
CA GLU A 128 11.60 -0.42 6.67
C GLU A 128 11.90 0.81 7.52
N GLU A 129 13.02 1.51 7.29
CA GLU A 129 13.33 2.77 7.98
C GLU A 129 12.34 3.88 7.58
N ILE A 130 11.90 3.95 6.31
CA ILE A 130 10.84 4.89 5.90
C ILE A 130 9.53 4.60 6.63
N GLU A 131 9.16 3.32 6.78
CA GLU A 131 7.99 2.88 7.53
C GLU A 131 8.12 3.26 9.02
N GLN A 132 9.28 3.03 9.63
CA GLN A 132 9.55 3.41 11.02
C GLN A 132 9.49 4.92 11.24
N ILE A 133 10.10 5.73 10.36
CA ILE A 133 10.02 7.19 10.41
C ILE A 133 8.55 7.62 10.32
N ALA A 134 7.79 7.07 9.37
CA ALA A 134 6.38 7.43 9.20
C ALA A 134 5.56 7.12 10.46
N LEU A 135 5.63 5.89 10.96
CA LEU A 135 4.81 5.42 12.07
C LEU A 135 5.22 6.05 13.41
N PHE A 136 6.53 6.05 13.73
CA PHE A 136 7.00 6.45 15.05
C PHE A 136 7.27 7.95 15.18
N LYS A 137 7.81 8.59 14.14
CA LYS A 137 8.13 10.02 14.21
C LYS A 137 6.96 10.91 13.80
N TYR A 138 6.20 10.49 12.80
CA TYR A 138 5.11 11.29 12.23
C TYR A 138 3.72 10.85 12.65
N ASN A 139 3.61 9.75 13.42
CA ASN A 139 2.33 9.16 13.82
C ASN A 139 1.41 8.93 12.61
N ALA A 140 2.01 8.52 11.49
CA ALA A 140 1.29 8.20 10.27
C ALA A 140 0.40 6.96 10.47
N LEU A 141 -0.66 6.86 9.69
CA LEU A 141 -1.59 5.73 9.75
C LEU A 141 -1.26 4.73 8.62
N PRO A 142 -1.02 3.44 8.92
CA PRO A 142 -0.86 2.42 7.89
C PRO A 142 -2.21 2.13 7.21
N HIS A 143 -2.19 1.86 5.92
CA HIS A 143 -3.38 1.43 5.19
C HIS A 143 -3.58 -0.08 5.38
N TRP A 144 -4.60 -0.47 6.16
CA TRP A 144 -4.87 -1.87 6.54
C TRP A 144 -5.15 -2.85 5.40
N GLY A 145 -5.53 -2.35 4.22
CA GLY A 145 -5.79 -3.18 3.03
C GLY A 145 -4.58 -3.38 2.12
N LYS A 146 -3.37 -3.01 2.57
CA LYS A 146 -2.11 -3.17 1.85
C LYS A 146 -1.21 -4.16 2.56
#